data_AF-A0A951US72-F1
#
_entry.id   AF-A0A951US72-F1
#
_cell.length_a   1.000
_cell.length_b   1.000
_cell.length_c   1.000
_cell.angle_alpha   90.00
_cell.angle_beta   90.00
_cell.angle_gamma   90.00
#
_symmetry.space_group_name_H-M   'P 1'
#
loop_
_entity.id
_entity.type
_entity.pdbx_description
1 polymer ?
#
loop_
_entity_poly.entity_id
_entity_poly.type
_entity_poly.pdbx_seq_one_letter_code
_entity_poly.pdbx_strand_id
1 'polypeptide(L)'
;MTIKLEVVVIMKAVKVTVNISRFWREGMTVIQVAKDLDMNTRSITALKKGTEKGDWATLVKLSRYFQVPIDDLLQVDISDTEARQQKANAS
;
A
#
# COMPACT_ATOMS: atom_id res chain seq x y z
N MET A 1 -4.91 -1.76 47.64
CA MET A 1 -5.85 -1.70 46.50
C MET A 1 -5.05 -1.22 45.30
N THR A 2 -4.53 -2.15 44.51
CA THR A 2 -3.48 -1.88 43.51
C THR A 2 -4.12 -1.82 42.14
N ILE A 3 -4.20 -0.63 41.54
CA ILE A 3 -4.74 -0.44 40.19
C ILE A 3 -3.64 -0.83 39.21
N LYS A 4 -3.81 -1.95 38.51
CA LYS A 4 -2.98 -2.31 37.35
C LYS A 4 -3.36 -1.37 36.20
N LEU A 5 -2.48 -0.44 35.85
CA LEU A 5 -2.53 0.25 34.56
C LEU A 5 -2.21 -0.81 33.49
N GLU A 6 -3.23 -1.42 32.91
CA GLU A 6 -3.03 -2.16 31.66
C GLU A 6 -2.75 -1.14 30.57
N VAL A 7 -1.49 -1.09 30.12
CA VAL A 7 -1.11 -0.43 28.88
C VAL A 7 -1.82 -1.17 27.76
N VAL A 8 -3.03 -0.73 27.42
CA VAL A 8 -3.75 -1.21 26.24
C VAL A 8 -3.02 -0.66 25.02
N VAL A 9 -1.99 -1.38 24.58
CA VAL A 9 -1.36 -1.15 23.27
C VAL A 9 -2.38 -1.58 22.23
N ILE A 10 -3.23 -0.64 21.79
CA ILE A 10 -4.10 -0.86 20.63
C ILE A 10 -3.17 -0.94 19.42
N MET A 11 -2.80 -2.17 19.03
CA MET A 11 -2.10 -2.43 17.77
C MET A 11 -3.04 -2.06 16.62
N LYS A 12 -3.01 -0.79 16.21
CA LYS A 12 -3.73 -0.30 15.03
C LYS A 12 -3.22 -1.07 13.82
N ALA A 13 -4.12 -1.74 13.10
CA ALA A 13 -3.76 -2.46 11.88
C ALA A 13 -3.33 -1.44 10.81
N VAL A 14 -2.03 -1.30 10.61
CA VAL A 14 -1.48 -0.44 9.56
C VAL A 14 -1.51 -1.20 8.24
N LYS A 15 -2.29 -0.72 7.27
CA LYS A 15 -2.31 -1.30 5.93
C LYS A 15 -1.37 -0.50 5.04
N VAL A 16 -0.26 -1.13 4.67
CA VAL A 16 0.68 -0.58 3.67
C VAL A 16 0.35 -1.18 2.31
N THR A 17 0.25 -0.35 1.29
CA THR A 17 0.07 -0.72 -0.12
C THR A 17 1.09 0.02 -0.98
N VAL A 18 1.22 -0.37 -2.25
CA VAL A 18 2.07 0.32 -3.23
C VAL A 18 1.21 1.05 -4.23
N ASN A 19 1.51 2.32 -4.46
CA ASN A 19 0.79 3.15 -5.42
C ASN A 19 1.75 3.84 -6.40
N ILE A 20 1.80 3.32 -7.63
CA ILE A 20 2.66 3.86 -8.69
C ILE A 20 1.97 4.85 -9.62
N SER A 21 0.69 5.18 -9.38
CA SER A 21 -0.06 6.11 -10.25
C SER A 21 0.60 7.48 -10.35
N ARG A 22 1.19 7.96 -9.25
CA ARG A 22 1.86 9.26 -9.16
C ARG A 22 3.12 9.39 -10.02
N PHE A 23 3.70 8.26 -10.47
CA PHE A 23 4.88 8.25 -11.34
C PHE A 23 4.54 7.95 -12.80
N TRP A 24 3.25 7.84 -13.11
CA TRP A 24 2.76 7.46 -14.43
C TRP A 24 2.73 8.66 -15.37
N ARG A 25 3.66 8.70 -16.33
CA ARG A 25 3.74 9.74 -17.37
C ARG A 25 2.72 9.50 -18.49
N GLU A 26 2.39 10.57 -19.22
CA GLU A 26 1.57 10.48 -20.43
C GLU A 26 2.22 9.57 -21.48
N GLY A 27 1.42 8.74 -22.15
CA GLY A 27 1.90 7.76 -23.14
C GLY A 27 2.36 6.42 -22.57
N MET A 28 2.55 6.27 -21.25
CA MET A 28 2.84 4.96 -20.66
C MET A 28 1.59 4.08 -20.63
N THR A 29 1.70 2.88 -21.22
CA THR A 29 0.65 1.85 -21.13
C THR A 29 1.01 0.81 -20.07
N VAL A 30 0.00 0.20 -19.45
CA VAL A 30 0.22 -0.84 -18.43
C VAL A 30 0.94 -2.04 -19.04
N ILE A 31 0.64 -2.37 -20.29
CA ILE A 31 1.25 -3.48 -21.04
C ILE A 31 2.75 -3.23 -21.24
N GLN A 32 3.13 -2.00 -21.63
CA GLN A 32 4.52 -1.63 -21.82
C GLN A 32 5.30 -1.75 -20.51
N VAL A 33 4.79 -1.14 -19.44
CA VAL A 33 5.43 -1.19 -18.10
C VAL A 33 5.53 -2.62 -17.57
N ALA A 34 4.50 -3.44 -17.79
CA ALA A 34 4.50 -4.85 -17.43
C ALA A 34 5.59 -5.63 -18.17
N LYS A 35 5.76 -5.37 -19.47
CA LYS A 35 6.82 -5.98 -20.28
C LYS A 35 8.22 -5.54 -19.82
N ASP A 36 8.40 -4.24 -19.56
CA ASP A 36 9.70 -3.69 -19.16
C ASP A 36 10.15 -4.17 -17.78
N LEU A 37 9.20 -4.45 -16.89
CA LEU A 37 9.46 -4.95 -15.53
C LEU A 37 9.48 -6.48 -15.43
N ASP A 38 9.17 -7.18 -16.52
CA ASP A 38 8.91 -8.62 -16.54
C ASP A 38 7.90 -9.01 -15.44
N MET A 39 6.72 -8.40 -15.52
CA MET A 39 5.63 -8.55 -14.57
C MET A 39 4.30 -8.76 -15.29
N ASN A 40 3.32 -9.34 -14.59
CA ASN A 40 1.97 -9.46 -15.13
C ASN A 40 1.28 -8.09 -15.17
N THR A 41 0.62 -7.78 -16.29
CA THR A 41 -0.23 -6.59 -16.50
C THR A 41 -1.26 -6.40 -15.38
N ARG A 42 -1.80 -7.51 -14.84
CA ARG A 42 -2.74 -7.46 -13.70
C ARG A 42 -2.08 -6.91 -12.44
N SER A 43 -0.86 -7.36 -12.13
CA SER A 43 -0.10 -6.89 -10.97
C SER A 43 0.24 -5.41 -11.12
N ILE A 44 0.71 -4.97 -12.29
CA ILE A 44 0.95 -3.54 -12.54
C ILE A 44 -0.33 -2.71 -12.40
N THR A 45 -1.47 -3.22 -12.85
CA THR A 45 -2.77 -2.55 -12.66
C THR A 45 -3.14 -2.42 -11.18
N ALA A 46 -2.93 -3.47 -10.39
CA ALA A 46 -3.22 -3.47 -8.96
C ALA A 46 -2.29 -2.52 -8.19
N LEU A 47 -1.01 -2.51 -8.52
CA LEU A 47 0.00 -1.58 -7.98
C LEU A 47 -0.28 -0.14 -8.41
N LYS A 48 -0.77 0.09 -9.63
CA LYS A 48 -1.20 1.43 -10.06
C LYS A 48 -2.42 1.92 -9.28
N LYS A 49 -3.30 1.01 -8.86
CA LYS A 49 -4.51 1.33 -8.09
C LYS A 49 -4.29 1.39 -6.58
N GLY A 50 -3.11 1.04 -6.06
CA GLY A 50 -2.90 1.02 -4.61
C GLY A 50 -3.52 -0.18 -3.89
N THR A 51 -3.91 -1.24 -4.60
CA THR A 51 -4.66 -2.37 -4.01
C THR A 51 -3.77 -3.52 -3.53
N GLU A 52 -2.49 -3.49 -3.91
CA GLU A 52 -1.54 -4.57 -3.64
C GLU A 52 -0.31 -4.02 -2.90
N LYS A 53 0.32 -4.87 -2.06
CA LYS A 53 1.52 -4.49 -1.31
C LYS A 53 2.79 -4.56 -2.15
N GLY A 54 2.82 -5.44 -3.15
CA GLY A 54 4.07 -5.85 -3.81
C GLY A 54 5.00 -6.59 -2.84
N ASP A 55 5.88 -7.42 -3.40
CA ASP A 55 7.01 -7.99 -2.65
C ASP A 55 8.24 -7.07 -2.74
N TRP A 56 9.29 -7.40 -1.99
CA TRP A 56 10.54 -6.64 -2.01
C TRP A 56 11.17 -6.57 -3.39
N ALA A 57 11.10 -7.65 -4.16
CA ALA A 57 11.61 -7.69 -5.53
C ALA A 57 10.87 -6.68 -6.44
N THR A 58 9.54 -6.63 -6.32
CA THR A 58 8.69 -5.68 -7.02
C THR A 58 9.02 -4.24 -6.64
N LEU A 59 9.17 -3.95 -5.34
CA LEU A 59 9.53 -2.62 -4.86
C LEU A 59 10.86 -2.14 -5.44
N VAL A 60 11.89 -2.99 -5.46
CA VAL A 60 13.20 -2.67 -6.05
C VAL A 60 13.09 -2.45 -7.56
N LYS A 61 12.34 -3.30 -8.28
CA LYS A 61 12.09 -3.16 -9.72
C LYS A 61 11.42 -1.81 -10.04
N LEU A 62 10.36 -1.47 -9.32
CA LEU A 62 9.62 -0.22 -9.50
C LEU A 62 10.47 1.01 -9.15
N SER A 63 11.22 0.95 -8.05
CA SER A 63 12.10 2.04 -7.61
C SER A 63 13.14 2.37 -8.68
N ARG A 64 13.76 1.35 -9.28
CA ARG A 64 14.73 1.52 -10.38
C ARG A 64 14.08 2.03 -11.65
N TYR A 65 12.91 1.51 -12.01
CA TYR A 65 12.22 1.90 -13.24
C TYR A 65 11.71 3.35 -13.20
N PHE A 66 11.10 3.76 -12.09
CA PHE A 66 10.60 5.12 -11.91
C PHE A 66 11.65 6.11 -11.40
N GLN A 67 12.85 5.62 -11.03
CA GLN A 67 13.95 6.41 -10.46
C GLN A 67 13.57 7.16 -9.18
N VAL A 68 12.89 6.48 -8.26
CA VAL A 68 12.42 7.04 -6.99
C VAL A 68 12.78 6.12 -5.83
N PRO A 69 12.96 6.63 -4.61
CA PRO A 69 13.19 5.79 -3.44
C PRO A 69 11.99 4.87 -3.17
N ILE A 70 12.22 3.76 -2.47
CA ILE A 70 11.17 2.78 -2.18
C ILE A 70 10.08 3.37 -1.28
N ASP A 71 10.46 4.25 -0.34
CA ASP A 71 9.52 4.92 0.57
C ASP A 71 8.46 5.72 -0.20
N ASP A 72 8.87 6.25 -1.36
CA ASP A 72 8.01 6.97 -2.29
C ASP A 72 7.06 6.04 -3.07
N LEU A 73 7.21 4.73 -3.02
CA LEU A 73 6.26 3.80 -3.63
C LEU A 73 5.14 3.42 -2.66
N LEU A 74 5.37 3.60 -1.36
CA LEU A 74 4.52 3.09 -0.30
C LEU A 74 3.41 4.08 0.06
N GLN A 75 2.21 3.55 0.28
CA GLN A 75 1.06 4.26 0.80
C GLN A 75 0.60 3.57 2.07
N VAL A 76 0.33 4.36 3.11
CA VAL A 76 -0.11 3.85 4.41
C VAL A 76 -1.56 4.30 4.64
N ASP A 77 -2.50 3.36 4.61
CA ASP A 77 -3.89 3.61 4.95
C ASP A 77 -4.07 3.44 6.47
N ILE A 78 -4.42 4.52 7.16
CA ILE A 78 -4.66 4.57 8.62
C ILE A 78 -6.17 4.35 8.94
N SER A 79 -6.97 4.02 7.92
CA SER A 79 -8.44 4.13 7.92
C SER A 79 -9.19 3.06 8.72
N ASP A 80 -8.52 2.02 9.24
CA ASP A 80 -9.20 0.90 9.92
C ASP A 80 -9.59 1.16 11.39
N THR A 81 -9.66 2.42 11.81
CA THR A 81 -9.97 2.77 13.22
C THR A 81 -11.43 3.18 13.45
N GLU A 82 -12.12 3.74 12.47
CA GLU A 82 -13.45 4.37 12.71
C GLU A 82 -14.65 3.47 12.32
N ALA A 83 -14.49 2.61 11.31
CA ALA A 83 -15.60 1.83 10.76
C ALA A 83 -16.09 0.67 11.66
N ARG A 84 -15.25 0.22 12.61
CA ARG A 84 -15.63 -0.85 13.57
C ARG A 84 -16.31 -0.30 14.83
N GLN A 85 -16.03 0.94 15.22
CA GLN A 85 -16.66 1.57 16.39
C GLN A 85 -18.13 1.96 16.13
N GLN A 86 -18.46 2.38 14.91
CA GLN A 86 -19.85 2.70 14.55
C GLN A 86 -20.79 1.48 14.53
N LYS A 87 -20.29 0.28 14.23
CA LYS A 87 -21.09 -0.95 14.27
C LYS A 87 -21.27 -1.53 15.69
N ALA A 88 -20.39 -1.16 16.63
CA ALA A 88 -20.50 -1.57 18.03
C ALA A 88 -21.41 -0.64 18.87
N ASN A 89 -21.56 0.62 18.46
CA ASN A 89 -22.43 1.60 19.15
C ASN A 89 -23.87 1.66 18.60
N ALA A 90 -24.16 0.89 17.55
CA ALA A 90 -25.48 0.82 16.91
C ALA A 90 -26.19 -0.52 17.18
N SER A 91 -25.69 -1.33 18.12
CA SER A 91 -26.30 -2.60 18.55
C SER A 91 -26.43 -2.68 20.06
#